data_AF-A0A423S5P3-F1
#
_entry.id   AF-A0A423S5P3-F1
#
_cell.length_a   1.000
_cell.length_b   1.000
_cell.length_c   1.000
_cell.angle_alpha   90.00
_cell.angle_beta   90.00
_cell.angle_gamma   90.00
#
_symmetry.space_group_name_H-M   'P 1'
#
loop_
_entity.id
_entity.type
_entity.pdbx_description
1 polymer ?
#
loop_
_entity_poly.entity_id
_entity_poly.type
_entity_poly.pdbx_seq_one_letter_code
_entity_poly.pdbx_strand_id
1 'polypeptide(L)'
;MTSREFTITQEAIDRMTPKNERFGQVMTSLIHHLHDFIRDVQLTEEEWMTAIQFLTKTGQTCTDKRQEFILLSDTLGVSILVDAINNRLPEGATEQTVLGPYYWEGAPHKPMGANIAEGIVGEPCLYSGIVTSLDGSPVEGATLDIWSGDGEGNYDMQLGSDEMRARAVLTTGKDGKFWFWSIKPSFYPVPSDGPVGSMLDAMGRHPNRPGHMHFILRAPGHKTIVTHIFPSDSPYLDTDTVFGVKDGLIVDYIPHEPGTTPAGDTQTVPYYTCHYDFQLAPLSEVEKLKTA
;
A
#
# COMPACT_ATOMS: atom_id res chain seq x y z
N MET A 1 -3.61 -46.89 18.35
CA MET A 1 -4.51 -46.29 17.34
C MET A 1 -4.13 -44.83 17.26
N THR A 2 -3.65 -44.35 16.12
CA THR A 2 -3.49 -42.91 15.87
C THR A 2 -4.88 -42.29 15.86
N SER A 3 -5.09 -41.25 16.68
CA SER A 3 -6.35 -40.50 16.73
C SER A 3 -6.69 -39.94 15.34
N ARG A 4 -7.98 -39.93 14.98
CA ARG A 4 -8.46 -39.47 13.66
C ARG A 4 -8.05 -38.02 13.37
N GLU A 5 -7.83 -37.23 14.41
CA GLU A 5 -7.34 -35.85 14.31
C GLU A 5 -5.97 -35.73 13.61
N PHE A 6 -5.14 -36.78 13.66
CA PHE A 6 -3.83 -36.84 13.01
C PHE A 6 -3.85 -37.51 11.64
N THR A 7 -4.95 -38.20 11.28
CA THR A 7 -5.06 -38.87 9.97
C THR A 7 -5.84 -38.03 8.95
N ILE A 8 -6.76 -37.18 9.40
CA ILE A 8 -7.67 -36.45 8.51
C ILE A 8 -6.98 -35.47 7.55
N THR A 9 -5.83 -34.89 7.95
CA THR A 9 -5.05 -33.99 7.07
C THR A 9 -4.57 -34.73 5.83
N GLN A 10 -3.93 -35.90 6.02
CA GLN A 10 -3.44 -36.70 4.90
C GLN A 10 -4.59 -37.20 4.05
N GLU A 11 -5.69 -37.66 4.67
CA GLU A 11 -6.88 -38.07 3.92
C GLU A 11 -7.51 -36.95 3.08
N ALA A 12 -7.48 -35.69 3.54
CA ALA A 12 -7.96 -34.55 2.76
C ALA A 12 -7.07 -34.29 1.54
N ILE A 13 -5.76 -34.41 1.71
CA ILE A 13 -4.77 -34.22 0.65
C ILE A 13 -4.82 -35.34 -0.38
N ASP A 14 -4.90 -36.60 0.07
CA ASP A 14 -4.93 -37.80 -0.79
C ASP A 14 -6.16 -37.85 -1.70
N ARG A 15 -7.24 -37.14 -1.35
CA ARG A 15 -8.46 -37.02 -2.17
C ARG A 15 -8.32 -35.98 -3.30
N MET A 16 -7.27 -35.16 -3.31
CA MET A 16 -7.05 -34.19 -4.37
C MET A 16 -6.52 -34.86 -5.64
N THR A 17 -7.09 -34.50 -6.79
CA THR A 17 -6.57 -34.84 -8.13
C THR A 17 -6.33 -33.55 -8.92
N PRO A 18 -5.29 -32.77 -8.57
CA PRO A 18 -5.09 -31.44 -9.11
C PRO A 18 -4.76 -31.50 -10.60
N LYS A 19 -5.48 -30.71 -11.42
CA LYS A 19 -5.22 -30.58 -12.87
C LYS A 19 -4.01 -29.69 -13.18
N ASN A 20 -3.52 -28.97 -12.18
CA ASN A 20 -2.41 -28.05 -12.28
C ASN A 20 -1.47 -28.31 -11.09
N GLU A 21 -0.20 -28.56 -11.37
CA GLU A 21 0.80 -28.92 -10.35
C GLU A 21 0.94 -27.83 -9.28
N ARG A 22 1.01 -26.56 -9.70
CA ARG A 22 1.11 -25.43 -8.79
C ARG A 22 -0.12 -25.31 -7.89
N PHE A 23 -1.32 -25.52 -8.42
CA PHE A 23 -2.55 -25.56 -7.62
C PHE A 23 -2.49 -26.67 -6.58
N GLY A 24 -2.05 -27.87 -6.97
CA GLY A 24 -1.86 -29.00 -6.05
C GLY A 24 -0.90 -28.65 -4.91
N GLN A 25 0.24 -28.01 -5.23
CA GLN A 25 1.22 -27.55 -4.25
C GLN A 25 0.61 -26.54 -3.25
N VAL A 26 -0.08 -25.51 -3.74
CA VAL A 26 -0.69 -24.46 -2.91
C VAL A 26 -1.76 -25.04 -1.99
N MET A 27 -2.68 -25.85 -2.53
CA MET A 27 -3.77 -26.43 -1.73
C MET A 27 -3.25 -27.41 -0.68
N THR A 28 -2.23 -28.20 -1.00
CA THR A 28 -1.59 -29.11 -0.04
C THR A 28 -1.03 -28.33 1.15
N SER A 29 -0.27 -27.27 0.90
CA SER A 29 0.29 -26.42 1.95
C SER A 29 -0.80 -25.74 2.79
N LEU A 30 -1.84 -25.19 2.14
CA LEU A 30 -2.95 -24.54 2.83
C LEU A 30 -3.69 -25.50 3.77
N ILE A 31 -4.03 -26.70 3.30
CA ILE A 31 -4.72 -27.71 4.11
C ILE A 31 -3.87 -28.10 5.32
N HIS A 32 -2.56 -28.30 5.12
CA HIS A 32 -1.64 -28.58 6.23
C HIS A 32 -1.68 -27.48 7.29
N HIS A 33 -1.40 -26.22 6.93
CA HIS A 33 -1.36 -25.12 7.89
C HIS A 33 -2.71 -24.86 8.57
N LEU A 34 -3.82 -24.97 7.83
CA LEU A 34 -5.16 -24.81 8.38
C LEU A 34 -5.47 -25.88 9.43
N HIS A 35 -5.20 -27.16 9.11
CA HIS A 35 -5.44 -28.24 10.05
C HIS A 35 -4.50 -28.19 11.26
N ASP A 36 -3.24 -27.75 11.07
CA ASP A 36 -2.30 -27.56 12.16
C ASP A 36 -2.75 -26.44 13.10
N PHE A 37 -3.23 -25.29 12.56
CA PHE A 37 -3.83 -24.22 13.36
C PHE A 37 -5.01 -24.72 14.21
N ILE A 38 -5.95 -25.46 13.61
CA ILE A 38 -7.11 -26.01 14.31
C ILE A 38 -6.69 -26.92 15.48
N ARG A 39 -5.67 -27.75 15.27
CA ARG A 39 -5.12 -28.64 16.32
C ARG A 39 -4.37 -27.87 17.40
N ASP A 40 -3.57 -26.87 17.03
CA ASP A 40 -2.78 -26.06 17.95
C ASP A 40 -3.66 -25.38 19.00
N VAL A 41 -4.73 -24.74 18.55
CA VAL A 41 -5.66 -24.01 19.43
C VAL A 41 -6.79 -24.87 19.99
N GLN A 42 -6.89 -26.14 19.59
CA GLN A 42 -8.00 -27.04 19.94
C GLN A 42 -9.37 -26.41 19.67
N LEU A 43 -9.53 -25.87 18.45
CA LEU A 43 -10.68 -25.04 18.07
C LEU A 43 -12.01 -25.75 18.38
N THR A 44 -12.88 -25.10 19.16
CA THR A 44 -14.19 -25.64 19.52
C THR A 44 -15.21 -25.52 18.38
N GLU A 45 -16.32 -26.27 18.48
CA GLU A 45 -17.42 -26.18 17.51
C GLU A 45 -18.07 -24.78 17.46
N GLU A 46 -18.15 -24.11 18.62
CA GLU A 46 -18.69 -22.75 18.74
C GLU A 46 -17.77 -21.71 18.10
N GLU A 47 -16.46 -21.80 18.35
CA GLU A 47 -15.46 -20.93 17.71
C GLU A 47 -15.40 -21.17 16.21
N TRP A 48 -15.48 -22.43 15.77
CA TRP A 48 -15.57 -22.78 14.36
C TRP A 48 -16.80 -22.15 13.70
N MET A 49 -17.98 -22.24 14.33
CA MET A 49 -19.20 -21.61 13.81
C MET A 49 -19.06 -20.09 13.75
N THR A 50 -18.43 -19.48 14.75
CA THR A 50 -18.12 -18.04 14.78
C THR A 50 -17.23 -17.64 13.61
N ALA A 51 -16.18 -18.42 13.31
CA ALA A 51 -15.30 -18.18 12.16
C ALA A 51 -16.04 -18.32 10.82
N ILE A 52 -16.93 -19.31 10.69
CA ILE A 52 -17.77 -19.48 9.47
C ILE A 52 -18.70 -18.27 9.27
N GLN A 53 -19.34 -17.78 10.34
CA GLN A 53 -20.20 -16.60 10.27
C GLN A 53 -19.40 -15.34 9.94
N PHE A 54 -18.20 -15.18 10.51
CA PHE A 54 -17.29 -14.09 10.20
C PHE A 54 -16.90 -14.05 8.72
N LEU A 55 -16.45 -15.18 8.16
CA LEU A 55 -16.08 -15.30 6.74
C LEU A 55 -17.29 -15.07 5.82
N THR A 56 -18.46 -15.57 6.22
CA THR A 56 -19.72 -15.36 5.49
C THR A 56 -20.08 -13.88 5.43
N LYS A 57 -20.04 -13.18 6.58
CA LYS A 57 -20.33 -11.75 6.65
C LYS A 57 -19.29 -10.93 5.89
N THR A 58 -18.02 -11.32 5.94
CA THR A 58 -16.94 -10.70 5.15
C THR A 58 -17.26 -10.75 3.66
N GLY A 59 -17.68 -11.91 3.15
CA GLY A 59 -18.14 -12.04 1.77
C GLY A 59 -19.38 -11.20 1.45
N GLN A 60 -20.37 -11.15 2.35
CA GLN A 60 -21.59 -10.35 2.17
C GLN A 60 -21.37 -8.83 2.23
N THR A 61 -20.32 -8.39 2.91
CA THR A 61 -19.92 -6.97 2.98
C THR A 61 -19.18 -6.51 1.71
N CYS A 62 -18.66 -7.44 0.89
CA CYS A 62 -18.01 -7.10 -0.38
C CYS A 62 -19.02 -6.59 -1.41
N THR A 63 -18.66 -5.52 -2.12
CA THR A 63 -19.38 -4.95 -3.26
C THR A 63 -18.42 -4.71 -4.43
N ASP A 64 -18.89 -4.10 -5.51
CA ASP A 64 -18.07 -3.61 -6.61
C ASP A 64 -17.08 -2.51 -6.18
N LYS A 65 -17.39 -1.77 -5.11
CA LYS A 65 -16.57 -0.67 -4.56
C LYS A 65 -15.89 -0.99 -3.23
N ARG A 66 -16.27 -2.08 -2.56
CA ARG A 66 -15.72 -2.49 -1.25
C ARG A 66 -15.24 -3.93 -1.31
N GLN A 67 -13.97 -4.17 -0.98
CA GLN A 67 -13.39 -5.51 -0.93
C GLN A 67 -12.98 -5.87 0.51
N GLU A 68 -13.93 -6.34 1.31
CA GLU A 68 -13.69 -6.67 2.72
C GLU A 68 -12.71 -7.84 2.89
N PHE A 69 -12.64 -8.78 1.93
CA PHE A 69 -11.61 -9.84 1.94
C PHE A 69 -10.19 -9.31 1.71
N ILE A 70 -10.03 -8.27 0.88
CA ILE A 70 -8.75 -7.59 0.72
C ILE A 70 -8.40 -6.87 2.03
N LEU A 71 -9.36 -6.17 2.64
CA LEU A 71 -9.14 -5.52 3.93
C LEU A 71 -8.78 -6.53 5.04
N LEU A 72 -9.40 -7.72 5.05
CA LEU A 72 -9.02 -8.81 5.95
C LEU A 72 -7.57 -9.26 5.71
N SER A 73 -7.17 -9.41 4.45
CA SER A 73 -5.78 -9.71 4.06
C SER A 73 -4.80 -8.63 4.52
N ASP A 74 -5.15 -7.35 4.32
CA ASP A 74 -4.34 -6.20 4.71
C ASP A 74 -4.14 -6.14 6.22
N THR A 75 -5.23 -6.25 6.98
CA THR A 75 -5.22 -6.13 8.45
C THR A 75 -4.60 -7.33 9.16
N LEU A 76 -4.46 -8.47 8.49
CA LEU A 76 -3.71 -9.63 8.99
C LEU A 76 -2.26 -9.68 8.48
N GLY A 77 -1.81 -8.67 7.73
CA GLY A 77 -0.44 -8.60 7.19
C GLY A 77 -0.17 -9.56 6.02
N VAL A 78 -1.21 -10.22 5.48
CA VAL A 78 -1.08 -11.13 4.35
C VAL A 78 -0.69 -10.38 3.08
N SER A 79 -1.30 -9.22 2.83
CA SER A 79 -1.03 -8.43 1.63
C SER A 79 0.42 -7.94 1.57
N ILE A 80 0.96 -7.41 2.68
CA ILE A 80 2.36 -6.97 2.72
C ILE A 80 3.34 -8.15 2.65
N LEU A 81 2.97 -9.33 3.19
CA LEU A 81 3.79 -10.53 3.06
C LEU A 81 3.84 -11.03 1.61
N VAL A 82 2.70 -11.02 0.91
CA VAL A 82 2.63 -11.34 -0.53
C VAL A 82 3.48 -10.36 -1.34
N ASP A 83 3.40 -9.05 -1.03
CA ASP A 83 4.23 -8.02 -1.66
C ASP A 83 5.73 -8.31 -1.44
N ALA A 84 6.16 -8.52 -0.19
CA ALA A 84 7.55 -8.79 0.16
C ALA A 84 8.13 -10.03 -0.54
N ILE A 85 7.32 -11.07 -0.79
CA ILE A 85 7.74 -12.27 -1.51
C ILE A 85 7.94 -11.98 -3.01
N ASN A 86 7.03 -11.24 -3.62
CA ASN A 86 6.96 -11.11 -5.09
C ASN A 86 7.72 -9.89 -5.63
N ASN A 87 8.01 -8.90 -4.78
CA ASN A 87 8.60 -7.64 -5.16
C ASN A 87 9.95 -7.38 -4.47
N ARG A 88 10.77 -8.44 -4.33
CA ARG A 88 12.17 -8.31 -3.92
C ARG A 88 12.91 -7.42 -4.92
N LEU A 89 13.64 -6.44 -4.39
CA LEU A 89 14.44 -5.52 -5.16
C LEU A 89 15.92 -5.62 -4.75
N PRO A 90 16.86 -5.25 -5.64
CA PRO A 90 18.25 -5.09 -5.28
C PRO A 90 18.41 -4.05 -4.17
N GLU A 91 19.46 -4.19 -3.36
CA GLU A 91 19.84 -3.21 -2.36
C GLU A 91 19.99 -1.81 -2.98
N GLY A 92 19.53 -0.78 -2.27
CA GLY A 92 19.51 0.61 -2.72
C GLY A 92 18.23 1.03 -3.46
N ALA A 93 17.49 0.09 -4.06
CA ALA A 93 16.22 0.42 -4.70
C ALA A 93 15.19 0.93 -3.67
N THR A 94 14.36 1.90 -4.04
CA THR A 94 13.27 2.35 -3.17
C THR A 94 12.33 1.18 -2.86
N GLU A 95 12.00 1.04 -1.58
CA GLU A 95 11.17 -0.05 -1.08
C GLU A 95 9.75 0.03 -1.66
N GLN A 96 9.20 -1.13 -2.02
CA GLN A 96 7.78 -1.24 -2.40
C GLN A 96 6.90 -1.39 -1.16
N THR A 97 5.63 -1.03 -1.28
CA THR A 97 4.61 -1.35 -0.30
C THR A 97 3.26 -1.54 -1.00
N VAL A 98 2.25 -1.95 -0.23
CA VAL A 98 0.92 -2.31 -0.76
C VAL A 98 0.30 -1.18 -1.57
N LEU A 99 -0.35 -1.48 -2.71
CA LEU A 99 -1.01 -0.47 -3.53
C LEU A 99 -2.16 0.27 -2.81
N GLY A 100 -2.85 -0.44 -1.92
CA GLY A 100 -4.08 0.04 -1.31
C GLY A 100 -5.29 -0.01 -2.28
N PRO A 101 -6.51 0.17 -1.76
CA PRO A 101 -7.74 -0.03 -2.51
C PRO A 101 -8.20 1.18 -3.34
N TYR A 102 -7.51 2.31 -3.23
CA TYR A 102 -7.95 3.60 -3.80
C TYR A 102 -7.16 4.02 -5.05
N TYR A 103 -6.48 3.07 -5.71
CA TYR A 103 -5.91 3.31 -7.02
C TYR A 103 -6.94 3.05 -8.12
N TRP A 104 -7.01 3.94 -9.11
CA TRP A 104 -7.76 3.73 -10.34
C TRP A 104 -7.10 4.48 -11.50
N GLU A 105 -7.13 3.88 -12.70
CA GLU A 105 -6.42 4.38 -13.87
C GLU A 105 -7.09 5.63 -14.47
N GLY A 106 -6.28 6.50 -15.08
CA GLY A 106 -6.78 7.68 -15.80
C GLY A 106 -6.46 9.03 -15.15
N ALA A 107 -5.60 9.04 -14.12
CA ALA A 107 -5.17 10.28 -13.46
C ALA A 107 -4.65 11.31 -14.48
N PRO A 108 -5.01 12.60 -14.31
CA PRO A 108 -4.66 13.62 -15.29
C PRO A 108 -3.15 13.83 -15.34
N HIS A 109 -2.59 13.90 -16.54
CA HIS A 109 -1.21 14.35 -16.72
C HIS A 109 -1.11 15.84 -16.38
N LYS A 110 -0.20 16.19 -15.48
CA LYS A 110 0.01 17.58 -15.05
C LYS A 110 1.46 18.02 -15.34
N PRO A 111 1.69 19.30 -15.62
CA PRO A 111 3.05 19.81 -15.76
C PRO A 111 3.76 19.81 -14.40
N MET A 112 5.09 19.83 -14.43
CA MET A 112 5.90 19.96 -13.22
C MET A 112 5.57 21.24 -12.46
N GLY A 113 5.48 21.15 -11.13
CA GLY A 113 5.08 22.26 -10.25
C GLY A 113 3.57 22.50 -10.15
N ALA A 114 2.73 21.70 -10.82
CA ALA A 114 1.29 21.80 -10.67
C ALA A 114 0.84 21.53 -9.22
N ASN A 115 -0.29 22.13 -8.83
CA ASN A 115 -1.00 21.76 -7.62
C ASN A 115 -2.02 20.65 -7.93
N ILE A 116 -1.79 19.45 -7.39
CA ILE A 116 -2.65 18.29 -7.61
C ILE A 116 -3.84 18.26 -6.64
N ALA A 117 -3.79 19.06 -5.57
CA ALA A 117 -4.80 19.18 -4.53
C ALA A 117 -5.52 20.55 -4.57
N GLU A 118 -5.61 21.17 -5.75
CA GLU A 118 -6.29 22.45 -5.93
C GLU A 118 -7.75 22.37 -5.43
N GLY A 119 -8.14 23.32 -4.57
CA GLY A 119 -9.47 23.36 -3.96
C GLY A 119 -9.72 22.30 -2.88
N ILE A 120 -8.72 21.51 -2.49
CA ILE A 120 -8.80 20.60 -1.34
C ILE A 120 -8.33 21.34 -0.09
N VAL A 121 -9.11 21.24 0.98
CA VAL A 121 -8.74 21.81 2.28
C VAL A 121 -7.66 20.93 2.92
N GLY A 122 -6.54 21.54 3.32
CA GLY A 122 -5.44 20.89 4.00
C GLY A 122 -4.23 21.82 4.11
N GLU A 123 -3.18 21.36 4.78
CA GLU A 123 -1.93 22.10 4.92
C GLU A 123 -1.11 22.00 3.62
N PRO A 124 -0.85 23.09 2.88
CA PRO A 124 -0.12 23.02 1.62
C PRO A 124 1.26 22.39 1.80
N CYS A 125 1.66 21.53 0.87
CA CYS A 125 2.95 20.87 0.90
C CYS A 125 3.58 20.82 -0.50
N LEU A 126 4.81 21.28 -0.62
CA LEU A 126 5.65 21.14 -1.81
C LEU A 126 6.42 19.82 -1.70
N TYR A 127 6.13 18.91 -2.62
CA TYR A 127 6.86 17.65 -2.79
C TYR A 127 7.92 17.83 -3.86
N SER A 128 9.11 17.27 -3.64
CA SER A 128 10.21 17.34 -4.61
C SER A 128 11.19 16.18 -4.48
N GLY A 129 11.95 15.92 -5.53
CA GLY A 129 13.01 14.91 -5.51
C GLY A 129 13.58 14.63 -6.89
N ILE A 130 14.38 13.58 -6.97
CA ILE A 130 14.98 13.06 -8.20
C ILE A 130 14.66 11.57 -8.32
N VAL A 131 14.28 11.14 -9.52
CA VAL A 131 14.22 9.72 -9.88
C VAL A 131 15.57 9.33 -10.52
N THR A 132 16.25 8.38 -9.90
CA THR A 132 17.55 7.86 -10.36
C THR A 132 17.50 6.35 -10.57
N SER A 133 18.46 5.81 -11.32
CA SER A 133 18.75 4.38 -11.37
C SER A 133 19.69 4.00 -10.22
N LEU A 134 19.94 2.70 -10.02
CA LEU A 134 20.83 2.21 -8.95
C LEU A 134 22.30 2.67 -9.10
N ASP A 135 22.72 3.09 -10.29
CA ASP A 135 24.03 3.68 -10.52
C ASP A 135 24.09 5.19 -10.24
N GLY A 136 22.98 5.78 -9.78
CA GLY A 136 22.84 7.20 -9.48
C GLY A 136 22.54 8.09 -10.69
N SER A 137 22.43 7.52 -11.90
CA SER A 137 22.05 8.29 -13.10
C SER A 137 20.59 8.76 -13.03
N PRO A 138 20.28 10.00 -13.42
CA PRO A 138 18.90 10.48 -13.47
C PRO A 138 18.10 9.73 -14.55
N VAL A 139 16.84 9.41 -14.24
CA VAL A 139 15.95 8.70 -15.17
C VAL A 139 15.07 9.71 -15.90
N GLU A 140 15.35 9.93 -17.18
CA GLU A 140 14.50 10.72 -18.09
C GLU A 140 13.23 9.94 -18.45
N GLY A 141 12.08 10.62 -18.46
CA GLY A 141 10.81 10.02 -18.91
C GLY A 141 10.20 9.02 -17.93
N ALA A 142 10.65 8.98 -16.66
CA ALA A 142 9.96 8.25 -15.61
C ALA A 142 8.59 8.91 -15.36
N THR A 143 7.53 8.12 -15.31
CA THR A 143 6.21 8.60 -14.89
C THR A 143 6.00 8.35 -13.40
N LEU A 144 5.44 9.35 -12.72
CA LEU A 144 5.03 9.27 -11.32
C LEU A 144 3.52 9.43 -11.28
N ASP A 145 2.81 8.33 -11.03
CA ASP A 145 1.36 8.30 -10.80
C ASP A 145 1.12 8.49 -9.31
N ILE A 146 0.56 9.64 -8.93
CA ILE A 146 0.57 10.17 -7.56
C ILE A 146 -0.86 10.32 -7.07
N TRP A 147 -1.15 9.88 -5.85
CA TRP A 147 -2.44 10.12 -5.21
C TRP A 147 -2.39 10.18 -3.68
N SER A 148 -3.33 10.89 -3.08
CA SER A 148 -3.57 10.90 -1.63
C SER A 148 -5.05 11.12 -1.31
N GLY A 149 -5.43 10.97 -0.04
CA GLY A 149 -6.70 11.48 0.47
C GLY A 149 -6.69 13.01 0.62
N ASP A 150 -7.85 13.56 0.95
CA ASP A 150 -8.02 14.95 1.37
C ASP A 150 -7.56 15.19 2.83
N GLY A 151 -7.75 16.41 3.35
CA GLY A 151 -7.35 16.78 4.71
C GLY A 151 -8.05 15.99 5.83
N GLU A 152 -9.16 15.31 5.52
CA GLU A 152 -9.88 14.40 6.41
C GLU A 152 -9.56 12.93 6.14
N GLY A 153 -8.69 12.65 5.16
CA GLY A 153 -8.26 11.31 4.79
C GLY A 153 -9.19 10.56 3.84
N ASN A 154 -10.17 11.24 3.23
CA ASN A 154 -11.05 10.65 2.25
C ASN A 154 -10.42 10.71 0.85
N TYR A 155 -10.41 9.59 0.14
CA TYR A 155 -10.06 9.58 -1.28
C TYR A 155 -11.26 10.00 -2.12
N ASP A 156 -11.00 10.66 -3.24
CA ASP A 156 -12.01 11.11 -4.22
C ASP A 156 -13.08 10.05 -4.56
N MET A 157 -12.66 8.79 -4.77
CA MET A 157 -13.55 7.65 -5.04
C MET A 157 -14.60 7.41 -3.95
N GLN A 158 -14.32 7.83 -2.71
CA GLN A 158 -15.23 7.70 -1.58
C GLN A 158 -16.25 8.85 -1.52
N LEU A 159 -15.98 9.98 -2.21
CA LEU A 159 -16.81 11.18 -2.20
C LEU A 159 -17.96 11.12 -3.21
N GLY A 160 -18.10 10.02 -3.97
CA GLY A 160 -19.17 9.83 -4.94
C GLY A 160 -19.08 10.71 -6.18
N SER A 161 -17.92 11.29 -6.46
CA SER A 161 -17.60 12.06 -7.67
C SER A 161 -16.75 11.23 -8.62
N ASP A 162 -16.94 11.41 -9.93
CA ASP A 162 -16.05 10.85 -10.97
C ASP A 162 -14.83 11.75 -11.23
N GLU A 163 -14.71 12.88 -10.51
CA GLU A 163 -13.56 13.77 -10.60
C GLU A 163 -12.34 13.20 -9.86
N MET A 164 -11.21 13.10 -10.56
CA MET A 164 -9.93 12.68 -9.99
C MET A 164 -9.24 13.84 -9.26
N ARG A 165 -9.47 13.95 -7.95
CA ARG A 165 -8.90 15.00 -7.07
C ARG A 165 -7.72 14.46 -6.29
N ALA A 166 -6.73 15.30 -5.96
CA ALA A 166 -5.48 14.88 -5.31
C ALA A 166 -4.72 13.81 -6.11
N ARG A 167 -4.84 13.83 -7.44
CA ARG A 167 -4.25 12.85 -8.36
C ARG A 167 -3.55 13.53 -9.52
N ALA A 168 -2.40 12.98 -9.91
CA ALA A 168 -1.73 13.39 -11.14
C ALA A 168 -0.76 12.34 -11.64
N VAL A 169 -0.48 12.39 -12.96
CA VAL A 169 0.71 11.78 -13.53
C VAL A 169 1.71 12.88 -13.91
N LEU A 170 2.92 12.80 -13.36
CA LEU A 170 4.04 13.64 -13.75
C LEU A 170 5.02 12.84 -14.60
N THR A 171 5.89 13.53 -15.34
CA THR A 171 6.95 12.90 -16.14
C THR A 171 8.25 13.65 -15.95
N THR A 172 9.32 12.94 -15.59
CA THR A 172 10.65 13.54 -15.35
C THR A 172 11.32 13.99 -16.65
N GLY A 173 12.08 15.08 -16.55
CA GLY A 173 12.99 15.51 -17.61
C GLY A 173 14.36 14.81 -17.54
N LYS A 174 15.33 15.31 -18.31
CA LYS A 174 16.70 14.78 -18.39
C LYS A 174 17.47 14.76 -17.07
N ASP A 175 17.08 15.62 -16.14
CA ASP A 175 17.68 15.72 -14.81
C ASP A 175 17.02 14.80 -13.78
N GLY A 176 16.00 14.03 -14.18
CA GLY A 176 15.27 13.10 -13.31
C GLY A 176 14.42 13.79 -12.25
N LYS A 177 14.37 15.13 -12.22
CA LYS A 177 13.71 15.87 -11.15
C LYS A 177 12.19 15.79 -11.26
N PHE A 178 11.54 15.83 -10.11
CA PHE A 178 10.11 16.11 -9.99
C PHE A 178 9.84 17.12 -8.87
N TRP A 179 8.76 17.89 -9.03
CA TRP A 179 8.16 18.67 -7.94
C TRP A 179 6.69 18.97 -8.24
N PHE A 180 5.88 19.08 -7.20
CA PHE A 180 4.45 19.40 -7.28
C PHE A 180 3.92 19.88 -5.93
N TRP A 181 2.80 20.59 -5.96
CA TRP A 181 2.06 20.96 -4.76
C TRP A 181 0.94 19.95 -4.50
N SER A 182 0.76 19.61 -3.23
CA SER A 182 -0.43 18.92 -2.72
C SER A 182 -0.70 19.44 -1.30
N ILE A 183 -1.33 18.62 -0.46
CA ILE A 183 -1.43 18.83 0.98
C ILE A 183 -0.58 17.81 1.73
N LYS A 184 -0.19 18.13 2.97
CA LYS A 184 0.39 17.15 3.90
C LYS A 184 -0.70 16.11 4.23
N PRO A 185 -0.45 14.80 4.12
CA PRO A 185 -1.50 13.80 4.32
C PRO A 185 -1.83 13.65 5.80
N SER A 186 -3.12 13.68 6.13
CA SER A 186 -3.64 13.33 7.46
C SER A 186 -3.74 11.81 7.62
N PHE A 187 -3.59 11.30 8.84
CA PHE A 187 -3.92 9.90 9.14
C PHE A 187 -5.42 9.66 8.97
N TYR A 188 -5.81 8.41 8.72
CA TYR A 188 -7.21 8.06 8.49
C TYR A 188 -7.51 6.59 8.81
N PRO A 189 -8.75 6.27 9.22
CA PRO A 189 -9.15 4.89 9.46
C PRO A 189 -9.41 4.15 8.14
N VAL A 190 -9.02 2.86 8.09
CA VAL A 190 -9.62 1.93 7.12
C VAL A 190 -11.12 1.73 7.45
N PRO A 191 -11.97 1.27 6.50
CA PRO A 191 -13.36 0.96 6.79
C PRO A 191 -13.51 0.03 8.00
N SER A 192 -14.20 0.47 9.05
CA SER A 192 -14.31 -0.24 10.33
C SER A 192 -15.75 -0.57 10.74
N ASP A 193 -16.71 -0.34 9.85
CA ASP A 193 -18.14 -0.65 10.01
C ASP A 193 -18.50 -2.10 9.64
N GLY A 194 -17.51 -2.88 9.17
CA GLY A 194 -17.67 -4.27 8.74
C GLY A 194 -17.08 -5.31 9.71
N PRO A 195 -17.10 -6.60 9.33
CA PRO A 195 -16.49 -7.67 10.11
C PRO A 195 -15.03 -7.40 10.49
N VAL A 196 -14.23 -6.84 9.57
CA VAL A 196 -12.81 -6.55 9.86
C VAL A 196 -12.68 -5.52 10.97
N GLY A 197 -13.55 -4.49 11.00
CA GLY A 197 -13.59 -3.53 12.10
C GLY A 197 -13.89 -4.20 13.45
N SER A 198 -14.88 -5.10 13.50
CA SER A 198 -15.17 -5.89 14.72
C SER A 198 -14.00 -6.79 15.13
N MET A 199 -13.28 -7.37 14.17
CA MET A 199 -12.08 -8.18 14.45
C MET A 199 -10.95 -7.33 15.03
N LEU A 200 -10.69 -6.15 14.47
CA LEU A 200 -9.68 -5.21 14.97
C LEU A 200 -9.99 -4.79 16.41
N ASP A 201 -11.25 -4.42 16.69
CA ASP A 201 -11.70 -4.06 18.05
C ASP A 201 -11.49 -5.23 19.04
N ALA A 202 -11.88 -6.44 18.65
CA ALA A 202 -11.67 -7.65 19.47
C ALA A 202 -10.19 -7.97 19.72
N MET A 203 -9.29 -7.59 18.81
CA MET A 203 -7.84 -7.70 18.99
C MET A 203 -7.21 -6.52 19.75
N GLY A 204 -7.99 -5.50 20.13
CA GLY A 204 -7.49 -4.28 20.76
C GLY A 204 -6.68 -3.40 19.79
N ARG A 205 -6.97 -3.46 18.49
CA ARG A 205 -6.27 -2.70 17.44
C ARG A 205 -7.14 -1.56 16.91
N HIS A 206 -6.52 -0.42 16.61
CA HIS A 206 -7.18 0.69 15.93
C HIS A 206 -7.27 0.45 14.40
N PRO A 207 -8.16 1.16 13.69
CA PRO A 207 -8.25 1.11 12.22
C PRO A 207 -7.34 2.10 11.49
N ASN A 208 -6.64 2.99 12.22
CA ASN A 208 -5.90 4.10 11.62
C ASN A 208 -4.63 3.68 10.88
N ARG A 209 -4.47 4.25 9.68
CA ARG A 209 -3.22 4.29 8.93
C ARG A 209 -2.57 5.66 9.09
N PRO A 210 -1.22 5.75 9.15
CA PRO A 210 -0.54 7.03 9.04
C PRO A 210 -0.90 7.69 7.70
N GLY A 211 -0.97 9.02 7.66
CA GLY A 211 -1.15 9.74 6.40
C GLY A 211 -0.01 9.39 5.44
N HIS A 212 -0.29 9.30 4.14
CA HIS A 212 0.75 9.01 3.16
C HIS A 212 0.41 9.56 1.78
N MET A 213 1.46 9.81 1.01
CA MET A 213 1.37 10.08 -0.42
C MET A 213 1.74 8.80 -1.16
N HIS A 214 0.86 8.36 -2.07
CA HIS A 214 1.10 7.18 -2.88
C HIS A 214 1.82 7.52 -4.18
N PHE A 215 2.61 6.57 -4.66
CA PHE A 215 3.32 6.63 -5.94
C PHE A 215 3.28 5.29 -6.66
N ILE A 216 3.01 5.30 -7.96
CA ILE A 216 3.48 4.26 -8.88
C ILE A 216 4.49 4.90 -9.83
N LEU A 217 5.73 4.45 -9.75
CA LEU A 217 6.78 4.90 -10.65
C LEU A 217 7.00 3.89 -11.76
N ARG A 218 7.04 4.37 -13.00
CA ARG A 218 7.28 3.55 -14.19
C ARG A 218 8.35 4.23 -15.05
N ALA A 219 9.33 3.47 -15.51
CA ALA A 219 10.31 3.96 -16.47
C ALA A 219 10.74 2.82 -17.42
N PRO A 220 10.96 3.09 -18.72
CA PRO A 220 11.50 2.08 -19.63
C PRO A 220 12.79 1.45 -19.09
N GLY A 221 12.89 0.12 -19.18
CA GLY A 221 14.06 -0.63 -18.71
C GLY A 221 14.17 -0.79 -17.18
N HIS A 222 13.24 -0.23 -16.41
CA HIS A 222 13.24 -0.31 -14.95
C HIS A 222 12.02 -1.07 -14.43
N LYS A 223 12.16 -1.67 -13.25
CA LYS A 223 11.04 -2.32 -12.54
C LYS A 223 10.09 -1.24 -12.04
N THR A 224 8.82 -1.36 -12.41
CA THR A 224 7.74 -0.57 -11.81
C THR A 224 7.74 -0.78 -10.30
N ILE A 225 7.69 0.33 -9.55
CA ILE A 225 7.55 0.30 -8.09
C ILE A 225 6.23 0.94 -7.69
N VAL A 226 5.54 0.30 -6.75
CA VAL A 226 4.39 0.86 -6.03
C VAL A 226 4.89 1.15 -4.62
N THR A 227 4.76 2.38 -4.17
CA THR A 227 5.29 2.79 -2.87
C THR A 227 4.53 3.97 -2.28
N HIS A 228 4.82 4.27 -1.02
CA HIS A 228 4.28 5.39 -0.27
C HIS A 228 5.43 6.19 0.35
N ILE A 229 5.17 7.44 0.73
CA ILE A 229 5.98 8.13 1.73
C ILE A 229 5.08 8.60 2.88
N PHE A 230 5.59 8.50 4.11
CA PHE A 230 4.86 8.75 5.34
C PHE A 230 5.46 9.95 6.09
N PRO A 231 4.65 10.88 6.64
CA PRO A 231 5.15 11.92 7.53
C PRO A 231 5.79 11.33 8.78
N SER A 232 7.02 11.76 9.08
CA SER A 232 7.79 11.32 10.26
C SER A 232 7.15 11.69 11.60
N ASP A 233 6.21 12.64 11.61
CA ASP A 233 5.46 13.07 12.79
C ASP A 233 4.10 12.38 12.94
N SER A 234 3.79 11.36 12.11
CA SER A 234 2.52 10.65 12.21
C SER A 234 2.45 9.82 13.52
N PRO A 235 1.33 9.86 14.27
CA PRO A 235 1.18 9.11 15.52
C PRO A 235 0.97 7.59 15.29
N TYR A 236 0.88 7.14 14.05
CA TYR A 236 0.54 5.76 13.68
C TYR A 236 1.64 5.05 12.86
N LEU A 237 2.88 5.54 12.90
CA LEU A 237 4.01 4.92 12.16
C LEU A 237 4.27 3.49 12.66
N ASP A 238 4.39 3.31 13.97
CA ASP A 238 4.68 2.00 14.59
C ASP A 238 3.47 1.06 14.63
N THR A 239 2.28 1.57 14.30
CA THR A 239 1.01 0.85 14.49
C THR A 239 0.10 0.90 13.26
N ASP A 240 0.64 1.14 12.06
CA ASP A 240 -0.15 1.12 10.81
C ASP A 240 -0.98 -0.16 10.74
N THR A 241 -2.31 0.00 10.68
CA THR A 241 -3.27 -1.10 10.73
C THR A 241 -3.05 -2.14 9.63
N VAL A 242 -2.40 -1.78 8.52
CA VAL A 242 -2.10 -2.69 7.39
C VAL A 242 -0.61 -2.97 7.20
N PHE A 243 0.24 -2.57 8.15
CA PHE A 243 1.68 -2.87 8.15
C PHE A 243 2.43 -2.34 6.90
N GLY A 244 1.99 -1.20 6.35
CA GLY A 244 2.54 -0.65 5.11
C GLY A 244 3.77 0.23 5.30
N VAL A 245 4.08 0.63 6.54
CA VAL A 245 5.22 1.50 6.88
C VAL A 245 6.53 0.72 6.83
N LYS A 246 7.55 1.35 6.26
CA LYS A 246 8.94 0.90 6.25
C LYS A 246 9.85 2.08 6.54
N ASP A 247 10.95 1.85 7.25
CA ASP A 247 11.84 2.92 7.73
C ASP A 247 12.33 3.82 6.59
N GLY A 248 12.67 3.24 5.43
CA GLY A 248 13.14 3.99 4.26
C GLY A 248 12.06 4.84 3.56
N LEU A 249 10.80 4.73 3.99
CA LEU A 249 9.65 5.45 3.44
C LEU A 249 9.12 6.53 4.41
N ILE A 250 9.74 6.70 5.58
CA ILE A 250 9.40 7.75 6.54
C ILE A 250 10.19 9.00 6.18
N VAL A 251 9.50 10.13 6.02
CA VAL A 251 10.06 11.37 5.47
C VAL A 251 9.69 12.57 6.33
N ASP A 252 10.62 13.50 6.49
CA ASP A 252 10.37 14.75 7.18
C ASP A 252 9.52 15.71 6.34
N TYR A 253 8.50 16.27 6.99
CA TYR A 253 7.68 17.35 6.46
C TYR A 253 8.08 18.62 7.19
N ILE A 254 8.92 19.42 6.55
CA ILE A 254 9.53 20.60 7.17
C ILE A 254 8.54 21.77 7.08
N PRO A 255 8.11 22.37 8.20
CA PRO A 255 7.19 23.51 8.19
C PRO A 255 7.90 24.81 7.81
N HIS A 256 7.16 25.70 7.15
CA HIS A 256 7.60 27.02 6.71
C HIS A 256 6.51 28.07 6.95
N GLU A 257 6.93 29.28 7.31
CA GLU A 257 6.07 30.46 7.34
C GLU A 257 5.72 30.94 5.92
N PRO A 258 4.65 31.74 5.72
CA PRO A 258 4.33 32.34 4.44
C PRO A 258 5.53 33.09 3.83
N GLY A 259 5.74 32.93 2.52
CA GLY A 259 6.86 33.56 1.82
C GLY A 259 7.21 32.91 0.49
N THR A 260 8.38 33.28 -0.05
CA THR A 260 8.93 32.65 -1.26
C THR A 260 9.32 31.21 -0.97
N THR A 261 8.86 30.29 -1.81
CA THR A 261 9.10 28.86 -1.65
C THR A 261 10.36 28.41 -2.41
N PRO A 262 10.87 27.19 -2.17
CA PRO A 262 11.94 26.61 -2.99
C PRO A 262 11.61 26.49 -4.48
N ALA A 263 10.33 26.45 -4.85
CA ALA A 263 9.89 26.44 -6.25
C ALA A 263 9.89 27.85 -6.90
N GLY A 264 10.14 28.91 -6.12
CA GLY A 264 10.22 30.29 -6.57
C GLY A 264 8.87 31.03 -6.65
N ASP A 265 7.76 30.35 -6.37
CA ASP A 265 6.46 30.97 -6.15
C ASP A 265 6.32 31.52 -4.72
N THR A 266 5.21 32.21 -4.43
CA THR A 266 4.93 32.77 -3.09
C THR A 266 3.73 32.08 -2.48
N GLN A 267 3.88 31.56 -1.26
CA GLN A 267 2.77 31.09 -0.44
C GLN A 267 2.32 32.17 0.53
N THR A 268 1.00 32.34 0.65
CA THR A 268 0.37 33.32 1.54
C THR A 268 -0.02 32.74 2.90
N VAL A 269 0.13 31.43 3.07
CA VAL A 269 -0.17 30.67 4.29
C VAL A 269 1.04 29.81 4.67
N PRO A 270 1.14 29.34 5.93
CA PRO A 270 2.15 28.35 6.29
C PRO A 270 2.05 27.11 5.40
N TYR A 271 3.18 26.50 5.09
CA TYR A 271 3.26 25.35 4.19
C TYR A 271 4.37 24.40 4.64
N TYR A 272 4.41 23.20 4.06
CA TYR A 272 5.45 22.21 4.29
C TYR A 272 6.28 21.95 3.05
N THR A 273 7.50 21.47 3.22
CA THR A 273 8.27 20.83 2.15
C THR A 273 8.57 19.39 2.50
N CYS A 274 8.40 18.50 1.53
CA CYS A 274 8.76 17.09 1.60
C CYS A 274 9.74 16.79 0.46
N HIS A 275 10.92 16.28 0.80
CA HIS A 275 11.94 15.90 -0.19
C HIS A 275 12.20 14.40 -0.11
N TYR A 276 12.11 13.71 -1.26
CA TYR A 276 12.37 12.28 -1.33
C TYR A 276 12.90 11.88 -2.71
N ASP A 277 14.04 11.22 -2.74
CA ASP A 277 14.64 10.69 -3.97
C ASP A 277 14.24 9.23 -4.17
N PHE A 278 13.79 8.91 -5.38
CA PHE A 278 13.43 7.55 -5.78
C PHE A 278 14.59 6.89 -6.53
N GLN A 279 14.92 5.66 -6.16
CA GLN A 279 15.89 4.82 -6.87
C GLN A 279 15.17 3.62 -7.51
N LEU A 280 15.17 3.58 -8.85
CA LEU A 280 14.55 2.51 -9.62
C LEU A 280 15.58 1.43 -9.97
N ALA A 281 15.22 0.17 -9.73
CA ALA A 281 16.03 -0.96 -10.15
C ALA A 281 15.89 -1.22 -11.67
N PRO A 282 17.00 -1.32 -12.43
CA PRO A 282 16.96 -1.85 -13.78
C PRO A 282 16.38 -3.27 -13.80
N LEU A 283 15.60 -3.62 -14.83
CA LEU A 283 15.00 -4.95 -14.95
C LEU A 283 16.06 -6.06 -14.95
N SER A 284 17.23 -5.80 -15.55
CA SER A 284 18.38 -6.71 -15.57
C SER A 284 18.91 -7.05 -14.18
N GLU A 285 18.90 -6.11 -13.23
CA GLU A 285 19.34 -6.37 -11.85
C GLU A 285 18.28 -7.17 -11.08
N VAL A 286 16.99 -6.90 -11.33
CA VAL A 286 15.88 -7.67 -10.73
C VAL A 286 15.87 -9.13 -11.21
N GLU A 287 16.21 -9.37 -12.48
CA GLU A 287 16.29 -10.72 -13.03
C GLU A 287 17.38 -11.57 -12.36
N LYS A 288 18.54 -10.97 -12.03
CA LYS A 288 19.63 -11.67 -11.33
C LYS A 288 19.20 -12.21 -9.96
N LEU A 289 18.31 -11.51 -9.26
CA LEU A 289 17.77 -11.96 -7.96
C LEU A 289 16.86 -13.17 -8.05
N LYS A 290 16.24 -13.42 -9.21
CA LYS A 290 15.37 -14.60 -9.40
C LYS A 290 16.18 -15.86 -9.70
N THR A 291 17.42 -15.70 -10.14
CA THR A 291 18.33 -16.80 -10.52
C THR A 291 19.36 -17.15 -9.44
N ALA A 292 19.44 -16.35 -8.38
CA ALA A 292 20.29 -16.56 -7.21
C ALA A 292 19.55 -17.36 -6.13
#